data_AF-A0A2W6DXA9-F1
#
_entry.id   AF-A0A2W6DXA9-F1
#
_cell.length_a   1.000
_cell.length_b   1.000
_cell.length_c   1.000
_cell.angle_alpha   90.00
_cell.angle_beta   90.00
_cell.angle_gamma   90.00
#
_symmetry.space_group_name_H-M   'P 1'
#
loop_
_entity.id
_entity.type
_entity.pdbx_description
1 polymer ?
#
loop_
_entity_poly.entity_id
_entity_poly.type
_entity_poly.pdbx_seq_one_letter_code
_entity_poly.pdbx_strand_id
1 'polypeptide(L)'
;AMSDKEKRVTAYHEAGHALTAWAMPNLDPVHKVTILPRGRSLGHTLVLPLEDRYTQTRSEILDQLVYALGGRAAEELVFHEPTTGASNDIEKATGLARAMVTEFGMSSKLGAVKYGTGDAEPFMGRDYGHQRDYSEEIAAGIDSEVRDLIEGAHDEAWEILTQYRDVLDSMVLELVEHETLAKPELERILAPVRKRPPHNTFAGFGKRTPSDRPPIEIPEAFRKAVIANGASNGSANGQGKALPGLEPGVEAPAPPPSDSGAFGPPQHHGAPYGGYSPPADSPYDQPGTHGQGGGQGTL
;
A
#
# COMPACT_ATOMS: atom_id res chain seq x y z
N ALA A 1 -25.62 13.58 -21.87
CA ALA A 1 -25.05 12.25 -22.14
C ALA A 1 -23.55 12.41 -22.23
N MET A 2 -22.78 11.51 -21.61
CA MET A 2 -21.32 11.53 -21.64
C MET A 2 -20.84 11.27 -23.07
N SER A 3 -19.80 11.98 -23.53
CA SER A 3 -19.24 11.75 -24.86
C SER A 3 -18.50 10.41 -24.93
N ASP A 4 -18.36 9.83 -26.13
CA ASP A 4 -17.62 8.57 -26.31
C ASP A 4 -16.15 8.66 -25.84
N LYS A 5 -15.55 9.86 -25.92
CA LYS A 5 -14.20 10.11 -25.40
C LYS A 5 -14.19 10.03 -23.88
N GLU A 6 -15.10 10.74 -23.20
CA GLU A 6 -15.21 10.74 -21.74
C GLU A 6 -15.60 9.36 -21.20
N LYS A 7 -16.47 8.62 -21.91
CA LYS A 7 -16.86 7.25 -21.58
C LYS A 7 -15.65 6.32 -21.58
N ARG A 8 -14.80 6.43 -22.60
CA ARG A 8 -13.58 5.64 -22.72
C ARG A 8 -12.57 5.98 -21.63
N VAL A 9 -12.34 7.27 -21.38
CA VAL A 9 -11.43 7.73 -20.33
C VAL A 9 -11.87 7.20 -18.97
N THR A 10 -13.17 7.35 -18.65
CA THR A 10 -13.76 6.83 -17.40
C THR A 10 -13.63 5.30 -17.32
N ALA A 11 -13.84 4.57 -18.42
CA ALA A 11 -13.70 3.12 -18.43
C ALA A 11 -12.26 2.68 -18.14
N TYR A 12 -11.24 3.32 -18.73
CA TYR A 12 -9.85 3.02 -18.41
C TYR A 12 -9.49 3.37 -16.96
N HIS A 13 -10.03 4.48 -16.44
CA HIS A 13 -9.83 4.88 -15.05
C HIS A 13 -10.38 3.82 -14.07
N GLU A 14 -11.64 3.41 -14.24
CA GLU A 14 -12.27 2.41 -13.38
C GLU A 14 -11.65 1.02 -13.55
N ALA A 15 -11.32 0.64 -14.78
CA ALA A 15 -10.61 -0.62 -15.03
C ALA A 15 -9.21 -0.62 -14.41
N GLY A 16 -8.55 0.53 -14.36
CA GLY A 16 -7.27 0.71 -13.68
C GLY A 16 -7.34 0.37 -12.19
N HIS A 17 -8.32 0.94 -11.49
CA HIS A 17 -8.60 0.60 -10.09
C HIS A 17 -8.91 -0.89 -9.88
N ALA A 18 -9.76 -1.46 -10.74
CA ALA A 18 -10.18 -2.86 -10.61
C ALA A 18 -9.01 -3.84 -10.82
N LEU A 19 -8.18 -3.58 -11.83
CA LEU A 19 -7.05 -4.42 -12.19
C LEU A 19 -5.94 -4.37 -11.13
N THR A 20 -5.60 -3.17 -10.63
CA THR A 20 -4.63 -3.06 -9.54
C THR A 20 -5.15 -3.69 -8.25
N ALA A 21 -6.42 -3.46 -7.89
CA ALA A 21 -7.02 -4.10 -6.72
C ALA A 21 -6.94 -5.63 -6.77
N TRP A 22 -7.20 -6.21 -7.94
CA TRP A 22 -7.15 -7.65 -8.15
C TRP A 22 -5.73 -8.22 -8.06
N ALA A 23 -4.75 -7.48 -8.56
CA ALA A 23 -3.34 -7.88 -8.54
C ALA A 23 -2.72 -7.80 -7.15
N MET A 24 -3.24 -6.99 -6.22
CA MET A 24 -2.66 -6.87 -4.88
C MET A 24 -3.10 -8.00 -3.93
N PRO A 25 -2.19 -8.51 -3.08
CA PRO A 25 -2.46 -9.65 -2.20
C PRO A 25 -3.38 -9.32 -1.02
N ASN A 26 -3.26 -8.13 -0.43
CA ASN A 26 -3.91 -7.82 0.86
C ASN A 26 -5.21 -7.01 0.74
N LEU A 27 -5.63 -6.67 -0.49
CA LEU A 27 -6.88 -5.97 -0.72
C LEU A 27 -8.08 -6.91 -0.72
N ASP A 28 -9.20 -6.36 -0.28
CA ASP A 28 -10.50 -6.99 -0.39
C ASP A 28 -10.92 -7.14 -1.87
N PRO A 29 -11.76 -8.14 -2.19
CA PRO A 29 -12.11 -8.43 -3.58
C PRO A 29 -13.00 -7.35 -4.18
N VAL A 30 -12.74 -7.06 -5.47
CA VAL A 30 -13.59 -6.18 -6.28
C VAL A 30 -14.90 -6.90 -6.59
N HIS A 31 -16.03 -6.27 -6.26
CA HIS A 31 -17.35 -6.85 -6.44
C HIS A 31 -18.11 -6.29 -7.64
N LYS A 32 -17.82 -5.03 -8.00
CA LYS A 32 -18.51 -4.35 -9.09
C LYS A 32 -17.67 -3.18 -9.59
N VAL A 33 -17.67 -2.98 -10.90
CA VAL A 33 -17.07 -1.81 -11.55
C VAL A 33 -18.14 -1.17 -12.43
N THR A 34 -18.30 0.15 -12.38
CA THR A 34 -19.27 0.87 -13.22
C THR A 34 -18.73 2.19 -13.72
N ILE A 35 -19.07 2.54 -14.96
CA ILE A 35 -18.78 3.84 -15.59
C ILE A 35 -20.02 4.75 -15.64
N LEU A 36 -21.06 4.39 -14.87
CA LEU A 36 -22.24 5.22 -14.71
C LEU A 36 -21.95 6.30 -13.66
N PRO A 37 -22.24 7.59 -13.96
CA PRO A 37 -21.96 8.68 -13.05
C PRO A 37 -22.78 8.57 -11.76
N ARG A 38 -22.13 8.84 -10.63
CA ARG A 38 -22.76 8.90 -9.30
C ARG A 38 -22.31 10.14 -8.54
N GLY A 39 -23.22 11.11 -8.38
CA GLY A 39 -22.92 12.35 -7.68
C GLY A 39 -21.81 13.14 -8.40
N ARG A 40 -20.65 13.28 -7.75
CA ARG A 40 -19.49 14.00 -8.30
C ARG A 40 -18.49 13.10 -9.04
N SER A 41 -18.65 11.77 -9.01
CA SER A 41 -17.78 10.83 -9.74
C SER A 41 -18.42 10.35 -11.06
N LEU A 42 -17.59 10.10 -12.07
CA LEU A 42 -18.04 9.62 -13.39
C LEU A 42 -18.18 8.09 -13.45
N GLY A 43 -17.53 7.36 -12.55
CA GLY A 43 -17.64 5.92 -12.33
C GLY A 43 -17.35 5.56 -10.88
N HIS A 44 -17.35 4.27 -10.56
CA HIS A 44 -16.82 3.76 -9.29
C HIS A 44 -16.53 2.25 -9.32
N THR A 45 -15.42 1.87 -8.70
CA THR A 45 -15.04 0.49 -8.36
C THR A 45 -15.39 0.17 -6.91
N LEU A 46 -16.25 -0.82 -6.69
CA LEU A 46 -16.72 -1.24 -5.37
C LEU A 46 -15.90 -2.42 -4.85
N VAL A 47 -15.14 -2.16 -3.79
CA VAL A 47 -14.42 -3.14 -2.97
C VAL A 47 -15.21 -3.33 -1.67
N LEU A 48 -15.48 -4.58 -1.27
CA LEU A 48 -16.24 -4.87 -0.03
C LEU A 48 -15.37 -5.65 0.97
N PRO A 49 -15.26 -5.17 2.22
CA PRO A 49 -14.56 -5.88 3.29
C PRO A 49 -15.08 -7.29 3.51
N LEU A 50 -14.17 -8.26 3.64
CA LEU A 50 -14.52 -9.62 4.03
C LEU A 50 -14.70 -9.78 5.55
N GLU A 51 -14.01 -8.96 6.33
CA GLU A 51 -13.97 -9.03 7.79
C GLU A 51 -13.92 -7.61 8.40
N ASP A 52 -14.44 -7.47 9.62
CA ASP A 52 -14.30 -6.24 10.39
C ASP A 52 -12.86 -6.11 10.89
N ARG A 53 -12.04 -5.31 10.19
CA ARG A 53 -10.63 -5.05 10.56
C ARG A 53 -10.51 -3.77 11.39
N TYR A 54 -9.95 -3.91 12.60
CA TYR A 54 -9.65 -2.77 13.49
C TYR A 54 -8.23 -2.20 13.29
N THR A 55 -7.32 -2.96 12.70
CA THR A 55 -5.92 -2.59 12.53
C THR A 55 -5.44 -2.98 11.13
N GLN A 56 -4.53 -2.18 10.57
CA GLN A 56 -3.93 -2.41 9.26
C GLN A 56 -2.40 -2.40 9.37
N THR A 57 -1.77 -3.35 8.68
CA THR A 57 -0.34 -3.45 8.50
C THR A 57 0.16 -2.46 7.46
N ARG A 58 1.47 -2.18 7.47
CA ARG A 58 2.09 -1.31 6.47
C ARG A 58 1.86 -1.81 5.04
N SER A 59 1.99 -3.12 4.80
CA SER A 59 1.81 -3.72 3.47
C SER A 59 0.36 -3.58 2.98
N GLU A 60 -0.63 -3.73 3.85
CA GLU A 60 -2.04 -3.48 3.49
C GLU A 60 -2.31 -2.03 3.07
N ILE A 61 -1.68 -1.07 3.76
CA ILE A 61 -1.83 0.35 3.40
C ILE A 61 -1.10 0.66 2.09
N LEU A 62 0.08 0.07 1.84
CA LEU A 62 0.77 0.20 0.55
C LEU A 62 -0.09 -0.32 -0.60
N ASP A 63 -0.71 -1.49 -0.45
CA ASP A 63 -1.64 -2.02 -1.44
C ASP A 63 -2.79 -1.04 -1.72
N GLN A 64 -3.31 -0.36 -0.68
CA GLN A 64 -4.35 0.66 -0.84
C GLN A 64 -3.87 1.88 -1.62
N LEU A 65 -2.61 2.28 -1.47
CA LEU A 65 -2.03 3.36 -2.29
C LEU A 65 -1.95 2.95 -3.77
N VAL A 66 -1.51 1.72 -4.07
CA VAL A 66 -1.47 1.18 -5.43
C VAL A 66 -2.86 1.16 -6.05
N TYR A 67 -3.86 0.71 -5.28
CA TYR A 67 -5.27 0.76 -5.70
C TYR A 67 -5.73 2.20 -5.99
N ALA A 68 -5.49 3.13 -5.07
CA ALA A 68 -5.94 4.52 -5.21
C ALA A 68 -5.30 5.23 -6.41
N LEU A 69 -4.07 4.85 -6.79
CA LEU A 69 -3.36 5.46 -7.92
C LEU A 69 -3.60 4.71 -9.24
N GLY A 70 -4.29 3.57 -9.22
CA GLY A 70 -4.54 2.73 -10.40
C GLY A 70 -5.27 3.45 -11.54
N GLY A 71 -6.33 4.21 -11.23
CA GLY A 71 -7.07 4.96 -12.26
C GLY A 71 -6.23 6.06 -12.91
N ARG A 72 -5.45 6.80 -12.12
CA ARG A 72 -4.50 7.81 -12.60
C ARG A 72 -3.41 7.20 -13.49
N ALA A 73 -2.80 6.10 -13.04
CA ALA A 73 -1.76 5.41 -13.80
C ALA A 73 -2.31 4.87 -15.15
N ALA A 74 -3.56 4.38 -15.18
CA ALA A 74 -4.20 3.94 -16.41
C ALA A 74 -4.41 5.08 -17.42
N GLU A 75 -4.83 6.25 -16.95
CA GLU A 75 -4.96 7.42 -17.81
C GLU A 75 -3.62 7.84 -18.43
N GLU A 76 -2.55 7.88 -17.62
CA GLU A 76 -1.22 8.26 -18.09
C GLU A 76 -0.65 7.24 -19.09
N LEU A 77 -0.82 5.94 -18.81
CA LEU A 77 -0.34 4.85 -19.66
C LEU A 77 -1.00 4.86 -21.05
N VAL A 78 -2.30 5.15 -21.10
CA VAL A 78 -3.11 4.98 -22.32
C VAL A 78 -3.27 6.27 -23.11
N PHE A 79 -3.47 7.39 -22.41
CA PHE A 79 -3.79 8.67 -23.05
C PHE A 79 -2.63 9.67 -23.02
N HIS A 80 -1.60 9.42 -22.20
CA HIS A 80 -0.48 10.36 -21.98
C HIS A 80 -0.94 11.76 -21.52
N GLU A 81 -2.17 11.85 -21.03
CA GLU A 81 -2.82 13.10 -20.63
C GLU A 81 -3.64 12.81 -19.36
N PRO A 82 -3.13 13.17 -18.17
CA PRO A 82 -3.86 12.94 -16.93
C PRO A 82 -5.07 13.86 -16.84
N THR A 83 -6.16 13.35 -16.26
CA THR A 83 -7.40 14.12 -16.10
C THR A 83 -7.53 14.71 -14.70
N THR A 84 -8.49 15.61 -14.54
CA THR A 84 -8.91 16.12 -13.23
C THR A 84 -9.79 15.13 -12.46
N GLY A 85 -10.20 14.01 -13.08
CA GLY A 85 -11.06 12.99 -12.48
C GLY A 85 -10.41 12.28 -11.30
N ALA A 86 -9.09 12.10 -11.33
CA ALA A 86 -8.31 11.43 -10.28
C ALA A 86 -8.07 12.27 -9.00
N SER A 87 -8.61 13.50 -8.91
CA SER A 87 -8.31 14.42 -7.80
C SER A 87 -8.64 13.84 -6.43
N ASN A 88 -9.77 13.14 -6.31
CA ASN A 88 -10.22 12.53 -5.05
C ASN A 88 -9.33 11.35 -4.64
N ASP A 89 -8.84 10.58 -5.61
CA ASP A 89 -8.01 9.42 -5.33
C ASP A 89 -6.59 9.84 -4.94
N ILE A 90 -6.07 10.90 -5.57
CA ILE A 90 -4.82 11.57 -5.17
C ILE A 90 -4.93 12.14 -3.77
N GLU A 91 -6.03 12.82 -3.43
CA GLU A 91 -6.26 13.38 -2.10
C GLU A 91 -6.26 12.28 -1.03
N LYS A 92 -7.01 11.19 -1.27
CA LYS A 92 -7.05 10.03 -0.37
C LYS A 92 -5.69 9.34 -0.23
N ALA A 93 -5.01 9.08 -1.35
CA ALA A 93 -3.69 8.47 -1.34
C ALA A 93 -2.69 9.32 -0.57
N THR A 94 -2.68 10.64 -0.82
CA THR A 94 -1.79 11.59 -0.14
C THR A 94 -2.07 11.65 1.35
N GLY A 95 -3.35 11.72 1.75
CA GLY A 95 -3.76 11.70 3.15
C GLY A 95 -3.34 10.41 3.86
N LEU A 96 -3.55 9.26 3.21
CA LEU A 96 -3.17 7.95 3.75
C LEU A 96 -1.64 7.81 3.87
N ALA A 97 -0.88 8.18 2.84
CA ALA A 97 0.57 8.19 2.87
C ALA A 97 1.12 9.14 3.95
N ARG A 98 0.50 10.32 4.13
CA ARG A 98 0.87 11.22 5.22
C ARG A 98 0.60 10.59 6.58
N ALA A 99 -0.57 9.98 6.80
CA ALA A 99 -0.89 9.28 8.04
C ALA A 99 0.08 8.13 8.34
N MET A 100 0.51 7.37 7.33
CA MET A 100 1.57 6.35 7.49
C MET A 100 2.82 6.94 8.12
N VAL A 101 3.23 8.13 7.66
CA VAL A 101 4.46 8.78 8.11
C VAL A 101 4.27 9.50 9.45
N THR A 102 3.21 10.28 9.61
CA THR A 102 3.04 11.20 10.75
C THR A 102 2.27 10.60 11.91
N GLU A 103 1.38 9.64 11.69
CA GLU A 103 0.51 9.10 12.75
C GLU A 103 0.87 7.67 13.12
N PHE A 104 1.15 6.82 12.12
CA PHE A 104 1.40 5.40 12.34
C PHE A 104 2.89 5.07 12.54
N GLY A 105 3.79 6.04 12.31
CA GLY A 105 5.23 5.85 12.48
C GLY A 105 5.81 4.77 11.55
N MET A 106 5.23 4.62 10.35
CA MET A 106 5.61 3.61 9.35
C MET A 106 6.72 4.08 8.40
N SER A 107 7.41 5.17 8.75
CA SER A 107 8.63 5.62 8.07
C SER A 107 9.86 4.99 8.70
N SER A 108 10.74 4.45 7.86
CA SER A 108 12.04 3.94 8.33
C SER A 108 13.04 5.06 8.64
N LYS A 109 12.94 6.18 7.93
CA LYS A 109 13.82 7.34 8.10
C LYS A 109 13.44 8.18 9.33
N LEU A 110 12.14 8.43 9.53
CA LEU A 110 11.63 9.22 10.65
C LEU A 110 11.33 8.38 11.89
N GLY A 111 11.10 7.07 11.72
CA GLY A 111 10.90 6.13 12.80
C GLY A 111 9.48 6.12 13.35
N ALA A 112 9.30 5.38 14.46
CA ALA A 112 8.01 5.16 15.11
C ALA A 112 7.63 6.33 16.03
N VAL A 113 7.54 7.54 15.47
CA VAL A 113 7.21 8.77 16.19
C VAL A 113 5.95 9.38 15.59
N LYS A 114 5.07 9.91 16.44
CA LYS A 114 3.92 10.70 15.99
C LYS A 114 4.37 12.15 15.77
N TYR A 115 4.16 12.67 14.57
CA TYR A 115 4.49 14.03 14.17
C TYR A 115 3.24 14.89 14.05
N GLY A 116 3.22 16.00 14.77
CA GLY A 116 2.11 16.94 14.80
C GLY A 116 1.05 16.60 15.85
N THR A 117 0.36 17.64 16.32
CA THR A 117 -0.86 17.54 17.11
C THR A 117 -2.00 17.24 16.13
N GLY A 118 -2.44 15.98 16.09
CA GLY A 118 -3.61 15.58 15.29
C GLY A 118 -4.80 16.48 15.63
N ASP A 119 -5.60 16.82 14.61
CA ASP A 119 -6.74 17.74 14.63
C ASP A 119 -7.30 17.99 16.04
N ALA A 120 -6.71 18.96 16.74
CA ALA A 120 -7.22 19.39 18.03
C ALA A 120 -8.51 20.16 17.73
N GLU A 121 -9.65 19.50 17.98
CA GLU A 121 -11.01 20.02 18.15
C GLU A 121 -11.24 21.46 17.65
N PRO A 122 -12.02 21.67 16.57
CA PRO A 122 -12.29 22.99 15.97
C PRO A 122 -13.04 24.00 16.88
N PHE A 123 -13.22 23.71 18.16
CA PHE A 123 -14.14 24.44 19.04
C PHE A 123 -13.56 25.75 19.62
N MET A 124 -12.31 26.11 19.35
CA MET A 124 -11.78 27.44 19.68
C MET A 124 -11.36 28.19 18.42
N GLY A 125 -12.32 28.99 17.92
CA GLY A 125 -12.12 30.24 17.19
C GLY A 125 -10.95 30.30 16.19
N ARG A 126 -11.30 30.19 14.90
CA ARG A 126 -10.61 30.74 13.72
C ARG A 126 -9.21 31.35 13.95
N ASP A 127 -8.24 30.81 13.21
CA ASP A 127 -6.97 31.44 12.82
C ASP A 127 -5.92 31.67 13.93
N TYR A 128 -5.61 30.63 14.70
CA TYR A 128 -4.24 30.49 15.23
C TYR A 128 -3.58 29.29 14.56
N GLY A 129 -2.61 29.60 13.71
CA GLY A 129 -1.99 28.66 12.77
C GLY A 129 -1.64 27.34 13.42
N HIS A 130 -1.92 26.26 12.69
CA HIS A 130 -1.43 24.91 12.98
C HIS A 130 0.10 24.96 13.04
N GLN A 131 0.65 25.30 14.20
CA GLN A 131 2.07 25.33 14.40
C GLN A 131 2.51 23.88 14.47
N ARG A 132 3.29 23.46 13.48
CA ARG A 132 3.88 22.12 13.45
C ARG A 132 4.74 21.96 14.70
N ASP A 133 4.50 20.91 15.48
CA ASP A 133 5.31 20.56 16.66
C ASP A 133 6.66 19.91 16.28
N TYR A 134 7.19 20.21 15.08
CA TYR A 134 8.42 19.64 14.54
C TYR A 134 9.15 20.67 13.65
N SER A 135 10.47 20.49 13.51
CA SER A 135 11.31 21.41 12.73
C SER A 135 11.03 21.35 11.23
N GLU A 136 11.47 22.37 10.49
CA GLU A 136 11.41 22.40 9.02
C GLU A 136 12.17 21.22 8.37
N GLU A 137 13.26 20.77 8.99
CA GLU A 137 14.00 19.59 8.53
C GLU A 137 13.13 18.32 8.61
N ILE A 138 12.41 18.13 9.71
CA ILE A 138 11.47 17.01 9.86
C ILE A 138 10.29 17.17 8.88
N ALA A 139 9.79 18.39 8.68
CA ALA A 139 8.74 18.64 7.71
C ALA A 139 9.15 18.26 6.28
N ALA A 140 10.36 18.66 5.86
CA ALA A 140 10.92 18.27 4.57
C ALA A 140 11.13 16.74 4.48
N GLY A 141 11.55 16.11 5.58
CA GLY A 141 11.64 14.65 5.68
C GLY A 141 10.29 13.95 5.49
N ILE A 142 9.23 14.47 6.11
CA ILE A 142 7.86 13.94 5.95
C ILE A 142 7.42 14.07 4.50
N ASP A 143 7.59 15.25 3.89
CA ASP A 143 7.16 15.47 2.51
C ASP A 143 7.95 14.60 1.51
N SER A 144 9.24 14.34 1.78
CA SER A 144 10.03 13.38 1.00
C SER A 144 9.52 11.95 1.16
N GLU A 145 9.22 11.50 2.37
CA GLU A 145 8.70 10.13 2.59
C GLU A 145 7.31 9.94 1.96
N VAL A 146 6.43 10.94 2.04
CA VAL A 146 5.12 10.90 1.40
C VAL A 146 5.27 10.82 -0.11
N ARG A 147 6.17 11.61 -0.71
CA ARG A 147 6.48 11.53 -2.13
C ARG A 147 6.97 10.12 -2.52
N ASP A 148 7.96 9.59 -1.80
CA ASP A 148 8.52 8.26 -2.08
C ASP A 148 7.44 7.17 -2.04
N LEU A 149 6.49 7.25 -1.09
CA LEU A 149 5.37 6.31 -0.98
C LEU A 149 4.39 6.42 -2.17
N ILE A 150 4.05 7.65 -2.57
CA ILE A 150 3.13 7.90 -3.69
C ILE A 150 3.76 7.51 -5.02
N GLU A 151 5.01 7.89 -5.27
CA GLU A 151 5.75 7.54 -6.49
C GLU A 151 5.91 6.02 -6.59
N GLY A 152 6.33 5.34 -5.51
CA GLY A 152 6.45 3.88 -5.51
C GLY A 152 5.12 3.15 -5.77
N ALA A 153 4.02 3.62 -5.18
CA ALA A 153 2.69 3.06 -5.42
C ALA A 153 2.18 3.32 -6.85
N HIS A 154 2.49 4.50 -7.41
CA HIS A 154 2.17 4.85 -8.78
C HIS A 154 2.95 4.00 -9.79
N ASP A 155 4.26 3.82 -9.57
CA ASP A 155 5.11 2.97 -10.41
C ASP A 155 4.65 1.52 -10.39
N GLU A 156 4.28 1.00 -9.22
CA GLU A 156 3.75 -0.37 -9.11
C GLU A 156 2.39 -0.53 -9.82
N ALA A 157 1.51 0.48 -9.71
CA ALA A 157 0.27 0.50 -10.49
C ALA A 157 0.58 0.49 -11.99
N TRP A 158 1.52 1.32 -12.45
CA TRP A 158 1.96 1.37 -13.84
C TRP A 158 2.49 0.02 -14.34
N GLU A 159 3.34 -0.64 -13.55
CA GLU A 159 3.86 -1.98 -13.86
C GLU A 159 2.75 -3.01 -14.05
N ILE A 160 1.78 -3.05 -13.14
CA ILE A 160 0.62 -3.97 -13.21
C ILE A 160 -0.16 -3.72 -14.50
N LEU A 161 -0.50 -2.46 -14.78
CA LEU A 161 -1.30 -2.09 -15.95
C LEU A 161 -0.55 -2.37 -17.25
N THR A 162 0.76 -2.17 -17.28
CA THR A 162 1.61 -2.49 -18.43
C THR A 162 1.69 -3.99 -18.64
N GLN A 163 1.91 -4.77 -17.58
CA GLN A 163 2.01 -6.22 -17.64
C GLN A 163 0.71 -6.88 -18.12
N TYR A 164 -0.44 -6.34 -17.70
CA TYR A 164 -1.76 -6.89 -18.01
C TYR A 164 -2.55 -5.99 -18.97
N ARG A 165 -1.86 -5.33 -19.90
CA ARG A 165 -2.48 -4.36 -20.81
C ARG A 165 -3.63 -4.95 -21.65
N ASP A 166 -3.47 -6.19 -22.12
CA ASP A 166 -4.54 -6.87 -22.88
C ASP A 166 -5.78 -7.13 -22.02
N VAL A 167 -5.59 -7.43 -20.73
CA VAL A 167 -6.70 -7.64 -19.78
C VAL A 167 -7.40 -6.32 -19.47
N LEU A 168 -6.63 -5.23 -19.32
CA LEU A 168 -7.17 -3.87 -19.15
C LEU A 168 -8.05 -3.49 -20.34
N ASP A 169 -7.55 -3.64 -21.56
CA ASP A 169 -8.27 -3.29 -22.79
C ASP A 169 -9.53 -4.16 -22.95
N SER A 170 -9.45 -5.46 -22.64
CA SER A 170 -10.61 -6.37 -22.64
C SER A 170 -11.68 -5.92 -21.64
N MET A 171 -11.30 -5.52 -20.43
CA MET A 171 -12.23 -5.03 -19.42
C MET A 171 -12.91 -3.74 -19.87
N VAL A 172 -12.16 -2.83 -20.49
CA VAL A 172 -12.70 -1.56 -21.00
C VAL A 172 -13.73 -1.79 -22.09
N LEU A 173 -13.49 -2.73 -23.01
CA LEU A 173 -14.47 -3.07 -24.05
C LEU A 173 -15.80 -3.51 -23.43
N GLU A 174 -15.74 -4.40 -22.44
CA GLU A 174 -16.94 -4.88 -21.75
C GLU A 174 -17.60 -3.77 -20.90
N LEU A 175 -16.83 -2.90 -20.26
CA LEU A 175 -17.38 -1.73 -19.54
C LEU A 175 -18.07 -0.75 -20.49
N VAL A 176 -17.54 -0.51 -21.68
CA VAL A 176 -18.17 0.39 -22.65
C VAL A 176 -19.49 -0.19 -23.16
N GLU A 177 -19.56 -1.51 -23.35
CA GLU A 177 -20.76 -2.23 -23.80
C GLU A 177 -21.84 -2.34 -22.70
N HIS A 178 -21.45 -2.78 -21.50
CA HIS A 178 -22.39 -3.13 -20.42
C HIS A 178 -22.54 -2.04 -19.36
N GLU A 179 -21.64 -1.05 -19.33
CA GLU A 179 -21.58 0.08 -18.39
C GLU A 179 -21.33 -0.29 -16.93
N THR A 180 -21.57 -1.55 -16.56
CA THR A 180 -21.35 -2.13 -15.24
C THR A 180 -20.96 -3.59 -15.38
N LEU A 181 -19.89 -3.99 -14.70
CA LEU A 181 -19.47 -5.38 -14.55
C LEU A 181 -19.64 -5.81 -13.10
N ALA A 182 -20.24 -6.98 -12.86
CA ALA A 182 -20.34 -7.57 -11.54
C ALA A 182 -19.22 -8.59 -11.32
N LYS A 183 -19.18 -9.16 -10.11
CA LYS A 183 -18.12 -10.08 -9.68
C LYS A 183 -17.87 -11.25 -10.65
N PRO A 184 -18.88 -11.98 -11.16
CA PRO A 184 -18.63 -13.11 -12.07
C PRO A 184 -17.96 -12.70 -13.38
N GLU A 185 -18.33 -11.55 -13.94
CA GLU A 185 -17.71 -11.00 -15.15
C GLU A 185 -16.26 -10.59 -14.88
N LEU A 186 -16.04 -9.91 -13.75
CA LEU A 186 -14.69 -9.51 -13.31
C LEU A 186 -13.79 -10.72 -13.08
N GLU A 187 -14.28 -11.77 -12.39
CA GLU A 187 -13.55 -13.02 -12.17
C GLU A 187 -13.12 -13.68 -13.48
N ARG A 188 -14.00 -13.67 -14.50
CA ARG A 188 -13.67 -14.19 -15.83
C ARG A 188 -12.59 -13.37 -16.52
N ILE A 189 -12.74 -12.04 -16.55
CA ILE A 189 -11.82 -11.14 -17.26
C ILE A 189 -10.44 -11.14 -16.59
N LEU A 190 -10.42 -11.12 -15.25
CA LEU A 190 -9.22 -11.02 -14.43
C LEU A 190 -8.55 -12.37 -14.13
N ALA A 191 -9.12 -13.49 -14.59
CA ALA A 191 -8.55 -14.83 -14.40
C ALA A 191 -7.05 -14.96 -14.77
N PRO A 192 -6.51 -14.28 -15.80
CA PRO A 192 -5.09 -14.34 -16.13
C PRO A 192 -4.18 -13.59 -15.15
N VAL A 193 -4.74 -12.70 -14.32
CA VAL A 193 -3.98 -11.79 -13.46
C VAL A 193 -3.51 -12.54 -12.21
N ARG A 194 -2.19 -12.61 -12.04
CA ARG A 194 -1.59 -13.22 -10.85
C ARG A 194 -1.40 -12.17 -9.76
N LYS A 195 -1.74 -12.56 -8.52
CA LYS A 195 -1.45 -11.75 -7.34
C LYS A 195 0.05 -11.52 -7.19
N ARG A 196 0.44 -10.28 -6.92
CA ARG A 196 1.82 -9.91 -6.63
C ARG A 196 2.27 -10.49 -5.28
N PRO A 197 3.59 -10.68 -5.08
CA PRO A 197 4.12 -10.94 -3.76
C PRO A 197 3.70 -9.83 -2.79
N PRO A 198 3.43 -10.15 -1.51
CA PRO A 198 3.14 -9.11 -0.52
C PRO A 198 4.34 -8.18 -0.38
N HIS A 199 4.09 -6.87 -0.18
CA HIS A 199 5.18 -5.97 0.18
C HIS A 199 5.88 -6.52 1.40
N ASN A 200 7.21 -6.58 1.31
CA ASN A 200 8.04 -7.14 2.35
C ASN A 200 7.75 -6.49 3.71
N THR A 201 7.95 -7.28 4.76
CA THR A 201 7.92 -6.80 6.13
C THR A 201 8.90 -5.65 6.27
N PHE A 202 8.39 -4.45 6.56
CA PHE A 202 9.11 -3.22 6.85
C PHE A 202 10.62 -3.40 7.12
N ALA A 203 11.46 -3.38 6.08
CA ALA A 203 12.87 -3.77 6.20
C ALA A 203 13.78 -2.70 6.83
N GLY A 204 13.24 -1.52 7.12
CA GLY A 204 13.95 -0.37 7.68
C GLY A 204 14.26 -0.48 9.17
N PHE A 205 14.77 -1.64 9.61
CA PHE A 205 14.99 -1.92 11.02
C PHE A 205 16.23 -1.20 11.59
N GLY A 206 17.14 -0.73 10.74
CA GLY A 206 18.38 -0.07 11.18
C GLY A 206 19.24 -1.04 12.01
N LYS A 207 19.49 -0.70 13.29
CA LYS A 207 20.21 -1.58 14.23
C LYS A 207 19.34 -2.72 14.80
N ARG A 208 18.03 -2.71 14.56
CA ARG A 208 17.11 -3.72 15.09
C ARG A 208 17.20 -4.98 14.22
N THR A 209 17.24 -6.16 14.84
CA THR A 209 17.26 -7.43 14.12
C THR A 209 15.92 -8.15 14.36
N PRO A 210 15.13 -8.44 13.31
CA PRO A 210 13.91 -9.23 13.45
C PRO A 210 14.20 -10.63 14.02
N SER A 211 13.22 -11.20 14.73
CA SER A 211 13.31 -12.57 15.24
C SER A 211 12.94 -13.57 14.14
N ASP A 212 13.77 -14.59 13.94
CA ASP A 212 13.47 -15.72 13.04
C ASP A 212 12.43 -16.70 13.63
N ARG A 213 12.11 -16.55 14.92
CA ARG A 213 11.09 -17.38 15.59
C ARG A 213 9.70 -16.88 15.20
N PRO A 214 8.81 -17.75 14.69
CA PRO A 214 7.45 -17.36 14.33
C PRO A 214 6.62 -16.97 15.57
N PRO A 215 5.50 -16.25 15.38
CA PRO A 215 4.51 -16.05 16.43
C PRO A 215 4.04 -17.39 17.02
N ILE A 216 3.71 -17.41 18.31
CA ILE A 216 3.20 -18.62 18.95
C ILE A 216 1.86 -19.05 18.32
N GLU A 217 1.68 -20.35 18.13
CA GLU A 217 0.36 -20.89 17.83
C GLU A 217 -0.48 -20.90 19.11
N ILE A 218 -1.67 -20.28 19.08
CA ILE A 218 -2.58 -20.29 20.22
C ILE A 218 -3.21 -21.70 20.31
N PRO A 219 -2.98 -22.47 21.39
CA PRO A 219 -3.54 -23.82 21.51
C PRO A 219 -5.08 -23.79 21.59
N GLU A 220 -5.74 -24.84 21.09
CA GLU A 220 -7.21 -24.89 20.97
C GLU A 220 -7.94 -24.71 22.32
N ALA A 221 -7.35 -25.22 23.40
CA ALA A 221 -7.87 -25.06 24.77
C ALA A 221 -8.01 -23.58 25.17
N PHE A 222 -7.07 -22.73 24.74
CA PHE A 222 -7.11 -21.29 25.01
C PHE A 222 -8.08 -20.57 24.07
N ARG A 223 -8.24 -21.01 22.81
CA ARG A 223 -9.21 -20.41 21.88
C ARG A 223 -10.65 -20.54 22.40
N LYS A 224 -11.02 -21.72 22.90
CA LYS A 224 -12.36 -21.97 23.47
C LYS A 224 -12.65 -21.12 24.71
N ALA A 225 -11.65 -20.93 25.57
CA ALA A 225 -11.77 -20.09 26.76
C ALA A 225 -11.88 -18.58 26.43
N VAL A 226 -11.18 -18.11 25.40
CA VAL A 226 -11.24 -16.71 24.94
C VAL A 226 -12.61 -16.38 24.34
N ILE A 227 -13.17 -17.27 23.52
CA ILE A 227 -14.52 -17.09 22.94
C ILE A 227 -15.60 -17.08 24.04
N ALA A 228 -15.47 -17.94 25.06
CA ALA A 228 -16.39 -17.99 26.19
C ALA A 228 -16.37 -16.70 27.04
N ASN A 229 -15.21 -16.04 27.18
CA ASN A 229 -15.06 -14.80 27.94
C ASN A 229 -15.32 -13.53 27.10
N GLY A 230 -15.15 -13.58 25.78
CA GLY A 230 -15.42 -12.47 24.86
C GLY A 230 -16.91 -12.11 24.75
N ALA A 231 -17.81 -13.05 25.07
CA ALA A 231 -19.25 -12.82 25.11
C ALA A 231 -19.73 -12.05 26.37
N SER A 232 -18.89 -11.89 27.41
CA SER A 232 -19.31 -11.30 28.69
C SER A 232 -18.64 -9.96 29.05
N ASN A 233 -17.63 -9.50 28.32
CA ASN A 233 -16.81 -8.37 28.74
C ASN A 233 -16.97 -7.12 27.86
N GLY A 234 -18.10 -6.42 28.06
CA GLY A 234 -18.21 -4.98 27.84
C GLY A 234 -17.73 -4.15 29.05
N SER A 235 -16.92 -4.72 29.94
CA SER A 235 -16.39 -4.00 31.10
C SER A 235 -14.91 -4.31 31.30
N ALA A 236 -14.07 -3.34 30.97
CA ALA A 236 -12.64 -3.34 31.20
C ALA A 236 -12.35 -3.15 32.69
N ASN A 237 -12.49 -4.21 33.48
CA ASN A 237 -11.82 -4.32 34.77
C ASN A 237 -11.06 -5.64 34.76
N GLY A 238 -9.73 -5.55 34.75
CA GLY A 238 -8.78 -6.65 34.61
C GLY A 238 -8.77 -7.66 35.77
N GLN A 239 -9.90 -8.28 36.04
CA GLN A 239 -10.07 -9.40 36.97
C GLN A 239 -10.31 -10.70 36.18
N GLY A 240 -9.48 -10.96 35.18
CA GLY A 240 -9.50 -12.25 34.48
C GLY A 240 -9.10 -13.37 35.44
N LYS A 241 -9.98 -14.36 35.66
CA LYS A 241 -9.58 -15.63 36.29
C LYS A 241 -8.44 -16.25 35.49
N ALA A 242 -7.45 -16.80 36.20
CA ALA A 242 -6.31 -17.49 35.60
C ALA A 242 -6.78 -18.49 34.54
N LEU A 243 -6.17 -18.40 33.34
CA LEU A 243 -6.47 -19.33 32.26
C LEU A 243 -6.12 -20.77 32.73
N PRO A 244 -7.03 -21.75 32.58
CA PRO A 244 -6.74 -23.13 32.98
C PRO A 244 -5.57 -23.68 32.17
N GLY A 245 -4.54 -24.20 32.85
CA GLY A 245 -3.42 -24.90 32.21
C GLY A 245 -2.07 -24.18 32.15
N LEU A 246 -1.95 -22.97 32.73
CA LEU A 246 -0.64 -22.39 33.04
C LEU A 246 -0.19 -22.91 34.41
N GLU A 247 0.50 -24.04 34.44
CA GLU A 247 1.31 -24.43 35.61
C GLU A 247 2.32 -23.29 35.87
N PRO A 248 2.35 -22.68 37.08
CA PRO A 248 3.30 -21.63 37.41
C PRO A 248 4.70 -22.23 37.55
N GLY A 249 5.37 -22.48 36.43
CA GLY A 249 6.64 -23.21 36.46
C GLY A 249 7.39 -23.35 35.14
N VAL A 250 7.00 -22.67 34.06
CA VAL A 250 7.90 -22.57 32.90
C VAL A 250 9.03 -21.62 33.31
N GLU A 251 10.17 -22.22 33.65
CA GLU A 251 11.41 -21.51 33.96
C GLU A 251 11.62 -20.42 32.90
N ALA A 252 11.62 -19.16 33.32
CA ALA A 252 11.83 -18.05 32.41
C ALA A 252 13.15 -18.33 31.67
N PRO A 253 13.17 -18.28 30.32
CA PRO A 253 14.41 -18.53 29.60
C PRO A 253 15.45 -17.55 30.12
N ALA A 254 16.63 -18.07 30.49
CA ALA A 254 17.71 -17.26 31.01
C ALA A 254 17.97 -16.09 30.04
N PRO A 255 18.14 -14.85 30.55
CA PRO A 255 18.44 -13.73 29.68
C PRO A 255 19.69 -14.06 28.84
N PRO A 256 19.71 -13.70 27.55
CA PRO A 256 20.87 -13.95 26.72
C PRO A 256 22.12 -13.35 27.37
N PRO A 257 23.31 -13.97 27.19
CA PRO A 257 24.55 -13.42 27.73
C PRO A 257 24.70 -11.98 27.25
N SER A 258 25.10 -11.10 28.18
CA SER A 258 25.24 -9.66 27.95
C SER A 258 26.42 -9.38 27.03
N ASP A 259 26.28 -9.68 25.74
CA ASP A 259 27.23 -9.20 24.74
C ASP A 259 26.86 -7.75 24.41
N SER A 260 27.86 -6.89 24.55
CA SER A 260 27.76 -5.44 24.71
C SER A 260 27.28 -4.71 23.46
N GLY A 261 25.98 -4.76 23.17
CA GLY A 261 25.33 -3.82 22.27
C GLY A 261 24.83 -2.61 23.06
N ALA A 262 25.73 -1.68 23.41
CA ALA A 262 25.32 -0.41 24.02
C ALA A 262 24.25 0.26 23.14
N PHE A 263 23.08 0.56 23.71
CA PHE A 263 22.08 1.46 23.10
C PHE A 263 22.67 2.87 23.03
N GLY A 264 23.60 3.08 22.11
CA GLY A 264 24.18 4.38 21.77
C GLY A 264 23.36 5.07 20.68
N PRO A 265 23.40 6.41 20.60
CA PRO A 265 22.60 7.19 19.67
C PRO A 265 22.80 6.74 18.21
N PRO A 266 21.78 6.89 17.33
CA PRO A 266 21.89 6.51 15.93
C PRO A 266 22.95 7.36 15.21
N GLN A 267 23.80 6.71 14.41
CA GLN A 267 24.68 7.40 13.45
C GLN A 267 23.95 7.47 12.11
N HIS A 268 24.01 8.64 11.47
CA HIS A 268 23.34 8.95 10.20
C HIS A 268 23.81 8.03 9.07
N HIS A 269 22.90 7.31 8.42
CA HIS A 269 23.17 6.66 7.13
C HIS A 269 22.00 6.85 6.16
N GLY A 270 22.36 7.33 4.96
CA GLY A 270 21.46 7.71 3.87
C GLY A 270 20.79 6.54 3.13
N ALA A 271 19.78 6.90 2.35
CA ALA A 271 18.79 6.10 1.63
C ALA A 271 19.33 5.40 0.34
N PRO A 272 18.50 4.84 -0.58
CA PRO A 272 17.10 4.36 -0.48
C PRO A 272 16.85 2.96 -1.12
N TYR A 273 15.61 2.46 -0.92
CA TYR A 273 14.80 1.57 -1.76
C TYR A 273 15.50 0.51 -2.65
N GLY A 274 15.32 -0.76 -2.26
CA GLY A 274 15.63 -1.91 -3.11
C GLY A 274 14.61 -2.04 -4.23
N GLY A 275 15.04 -1.72 -5.45
CA GLY A 275 14.30 -1.97 -6.68
C GLY A 275 14.06 -3.46 -6.90
N TYR A 276 12.89 -3.79 -7.44
CA TYR A 276 12.58 -5.11 -7.95
C TYR A 276 13.55 -5.47 -9.08
N SER A 277 14.30 -6.57 -8.93
CA SER A 277 15.11 -7.13 -10.02
C SER A 277 14.27 -8.18 -10.74
N PRO A 278 13.97 -8.02 -12.04
CA PRO A 278 13.24 -9.05 -12.78
C PRO A 278 14.09 -10.34 -12.90
N PRO A 279 13.45 -11.52 -13.04
CA PRO A 279 14.17 -12.76 -13.27
C PRO A 279 14.95 -12.68 -14.59
N ALA A 280 16.23 -13.04 -14.52
CA ALA A 280 17.14 -13.10 -15.65
C ALA A 280 16.76 -14.28 -16.55
N ASP A 281 15.80 -14.07 -17.45
CA ASP A 281 15.58 -14.88 -18.66
C ASP A 281 14.58 -14.16 -19.58
N SER A 282 14.98 -12.99 -20.10
CA SER A 282 14.32 -12.37 -21.26
C SER A 282 15.31 -12.29 -22.42
N PRO A 283 15.01 -12.87 -23.60
CA PRO A 283 15.99 -13.12 -24.67
C PRO A 283 16.30 -11.91 -25.56
N TYR A 284 16.08 -10.68 -25.10
CA TYR A 284 16.33 -9.47 -25.89
C TYR A 284 17.31 -8.53 -25.18
N ASP A 285 18.60 -8.89 -25.20
CA ASP A 285 19.66 -7.87 -25.33
C ASP A 285 21.01 -8.52 -25.69
N GLN A 286 21.55 -8.20 -26.87
CA GLN A 286 22.98 -8.33 -27.16
C GLN A 286 23.54 -6.93 -27.40
N PRO A 287 24.56 -6.48 -26.65
CA PRO A 287 25.15 -5.17 -26.88
C PRO A 287 26.13 -5.22 -28.06
N GLY A 288 25.85 -4.41 -29.08
CA GLY A 288 26.79 -4.06 -30.14
C GLY A 288 27.98 -3.29 -29.57
N THR A 289 29.18 -3.84 -29.77
CA THR A 289 30.44 -3.24 -29.34
C THR A 289 30.82 -2.04 -30.23
N HIS A 290 30.88 -0.85 -29.66
CA HIS A 290 31.59 0.29 -30.25
C HIS A 290 33.09 0.21 -29.92
N GLY A 291 33.92 -0.06 -30.93
CA GLY A 291 35.36 0.12 -30.86
C GLY A 291 35.79 1.44 -31.49
N GLN A 292 36.45 2.30 -30.71
CA GLN A 292 37.27 3.40 -31.22
C GLN A 292 38.61 2.86 -31.71
N GLY A 293 39.03 3.24 -32.91
CA GLY A 293 40.38 3.02 -33.43
C GLY A 293 40.65 3.99 -34.58
N GLY A 294 41.57 4.92 -34.38
CA GLY A 294 41.80 6.05 -35.28
C GLY A 294 42.69 5.77 -36.48
N GLY A 295 42.65 6.74 -37.42
CA GLY A 295 43.83 7.26 -38.12
C GLY A 295 44.17 6.69 -39.50
N GLN A 296 44.44 7.65 -40.41
CA GLN A 296 45.12 7.52 -41.71
C GLN A 296 44.26 6.86 -42.82
N GLY A 297 44.16 7.34 -44.05
CA GLY A 297 44.81 8.41 -44.80
C GLY A 297 44.49 8.20 -46.29
N THR A 298 44.76 9.23 -47.09
CA THR A 298 44.93 9.25 -48.56
C THR A 298 43.73 9.08 -49.52
N LEU A 299 43.63 10.14 -50.34
CA LEU A 299 43.11 10.32 -51.71
C LEU A 299 41.60 10.34 -51.94
#